data_AF-A0A101GXH6-F1
#
_entry.id   AF-A0A101GXH6-F1
#
_cell.length_a   1.000
_cell.length_b   1.000
_cell.length_c   1.000
_cell.angle_alpha   90.00
_cell.angle_beta   90.00
_cell.angle_gamma   90.00
#
_symmetry.space_group_name_H-M   'P 1'
#
loop_
_entity.id
_entity.type
_entity.pdbx_description
1 polymer ?
#
loop_
_entity_poly.entity_id
_entity_poly.type
_entity_poly.pdbx_seq_one_letter_code
_entity_poly.pdbx_strand_id
1 'polypeptide(L)'
;MLVLLIVVAVLLGYLAYRLILREGGIFLGPYEFKFRKEPGPEEFMRRLKELQQRNQDFESRLVLSVATGRFPNNMEFFRLAMDKVFADLKNAKSEEEVEEIFLKAERLLKDFGAASNANSITLVTEYSKRLVQAQEEFYSLRKQRDLDLRQRQNERNEEILKELESILEGIKASNDEMAIRDSMNNAARLETGLDLSLLDETQNERYRDVKNGFYRVAEEKVESLRSSRYARYNRKAIERLKKLLDEFSENEKELSRSGSSLPMILKEKIGSLNTSYFDGPTMQYFNYVYGYIFSLIDEDLKFEVTRVMTETDKDTLDI
;
A
#
# COMPACT_ATOMS: atom_id res chain seq x y z
N MET A 1 -11.83 31.91 -35.71
CA MET A 1 -12.47 30.92 -34.81
C MET A 1 -13.99 30.93 -34.93
N LEU A 2 -14.66 32.08 -34.75
CA LEU A 2 -16.13 32.16 -34.81
C LEU A 2 -16.72 31.78 -36.20
N VAL A 3 -16.08 32.23 -37.28
CA VAL A 3 -16.51 31.90 -38.66
C VAL A 3 -16.37 30.40 -38.97
N LEU A 4 -15.34 29.74 -38.42
CA LEU A 4 -15.12 28.31 -38.62
C LEU A 4 -16.14 27.47 -37.84
N LEU A 5 -16.52 27.93 -36.64
CA LEU A 5 -17.60 27.34 -35.84
C LEU A 5 -18.97 27.46 -36.52
N ILE A 6 -19.25 28.59 -37.17
CA ILE A 6 -20.50 28.78 -37.92
C ILE A 6 -20.53 27.85 -39.14
N VAL A 7 -19.41 27.70 -39.86
CA VAL A 7 -19.34 26.78 -41.02
C VAL A 7 -19.50 25.31 -40.57
N VAL A 8 -18.90 24.92 -39.44
CA VAL A 8 -19.07 23.57 -38.87
C VAL A 8 -20.49 23.34 -38.38
N ALA A 9 -21.13 24.33 -37.75
CA ALA A 9 -22.52 24.23 -37.29
C ALA A 9 -23.51 24.16 -38.47
N VAL A 10 -23.27 24.92 -39.54
CA VAL A 10 -24.08 24.86 -40.78
C VAL A 10 -23.87 23.53 -41.51
N LEU A 11 -22.66 22.98 -41.52
CA LEU A 11 -22.38 21.66 -42.11
C LEU A 11 -23.00 20.53 -41.27
N LEU A 12 -22.92 20.58 -39.95
CA LEU A 12 -23.58 19.63 -39.04
C LEU A 12 -25.10 19.74 -39.10
N GLY A 13 -25.62 20.96 -39.18
CA GLY A 13 -27.05 21.23 -39.37
C GLY A 13 -27.55 20.75 -40.73
N TYR A 14 -26.76 20.94 -41.79
CA TYR A 14 -27.06 20.40 -43.12
C TYR A 14 -26.95 18.87 -43.15
N LEU A 15 -25.99 18.27 -42.46
CA LEU A 15 -25.87 16.81 -42.30
C LEU A 15 -27.06 16.24 -41.53
N ALA A 16 -27.45 16.85 -40.42
CA ALA A 16 -28.61 16.46 -39.61
C ALA A 16 -29.92 16.65 -40.39
N TYR A 17 -30.07 17.76 -41.11
CA TYR A 17 -31.21 18.03 -41.98
C TYR A 17 -31.28 17.02 -43.13
N ARG A 18 -30.15 16.64 -43.73
CA ARG A 18 -30.09 15.63 -44.79
C ARG A 18 -30.31 14.21 -44.25
N LEU A 19 -29.93 13.92 -43.02
CA LEU A 19 -30.26 12.68 -42.30
C LEU A 19 -31.77 12.60 -42.05
N ILE A 20 -32.40 13.66 -41.53
CA ILE A 20 -33.83 13.68 -41.19
C ILE A 20 -34.73 13.66 -42.44
N LEU A 21 -34.39 14.37 -43.53
CA LEU A 21 -35.24 14.43 -44.73
C LEU A 21 -35.10 13.24 -45.69
N ARG A 22 -34.05 12.42 -45.57
CA ARG A 22 -33.92 11.17 -46.34
C ARG A 22 -34.55 9.96 -45.63
N GLU A 23 -34.86 10.07 -44.34
CA GLU A 23 -35.18 8.94 -43.46
C GLU A 23 -36.64 8.95 -42.96
N GLY A 24 -37.52 8.41 -43.79
CA GLY A 24 -38.70 7.68 -43.32
C GLY A 24 -38.38 6.21 -43.03
N GLY A 25 -37.19 5.91 -42.48
CA GLY A 25 -36.69 4.55 -42.30
C GLY A 25 -35.51 4.48 -41.33
N ILE A 26 -35.47 3.43 -40.52
CA ILE A 26 -34.51 3.17 -39.44
C ILE A 26 -33.10 2.97 -40.03
N PHE A 27 -32.13 3.83 -39.71
CA PHE A 27 -30.77 3.75 -40.25
C PHE A 27 -29.85 2.83 -39.43
N LEU A 28 -29.26 1.85 -40.12
CA LEU A 28 -28.27 0.88 -39.64
C LEU A 28 -26.99 1.03 -40.46
N GLY A 29 -26.19 2.09 -40.22
CA GLY A 29 -24.92 2.29 -40.95
C GLY A 29 -25.06 2.16 -42.48
N PRO A 30 -24.06 1.65 -43.23
CA PRO A 30 -24.13 1.56 -44.70
C PRO A 30 -25.23 0.60 -45.24
N TYR A 31 -26.12 0.10 -44.40
CA TYR A 31 -27.32 -0.67 -44.77
C TYR A 31 -28.57 0.19 -44.54
N GLU A 32 -28.91 1.06 -45.50
CA GLU A 32 -30.29 1.58 -45.61
C GLU A 32 -31.24 0.41 -45.88
N PHE A 33 -32.01 -0.02 -44.87
CA PHE A 33 -33.04 -1.04 -45.04
C PHE A 33 -34.34 -0.41 -45.54
N LYS A 34 -34.51 -0.38 -46.86
CA LYS A 34 -35.81 -0.11 -47.47
C LYS A 34 -36.61 -1.40 -47.55
N PHE A 35 -37.35 -1.73 -46.50
CA PHE A 35 -38.42 -2.71 -46.65
C PHE A 35 -39.49 -2.09 -47.56
N ARG A 36 -39.86 -2.81 -48.64
CA ARG A 36 -40.88 -2.32 -49.60
C ARG A 36 -42.30 -2.27 -48.98
N LYS A 37 -42.50 -2.95 -47.85
CA LYS A 37 -43.70 -3.00 -46.98
C LYS A 37 -43.24 -3.18 -45.53
N GLU A 38 -44.10 -2.97 -44.53
CA GLU A 38 -43.72 -3.30 -43.15
C GLU A 38 -43.34 -4.79 -43.03
N PRO A 39 -42.11 -5.11 -42.62
CA PRO A 39 -41.63 -6.48 -42.57
C PRO A 39 -42.34 -7.29 -41.50
N GLY A 40 -42.80 -8.48 -41.88
CA GLY A 40 -43.38 -9.45 -40.95
C GLY A 40 -42.32 -10.30 -40.21
N PRO A 41 -42.74 -11.13 -39.25
CA PRO A 41 -41.85 -11.99 -38.47
C PRO A 41 -40.98 -12.94 -39.34
N GLU A 42 -41.52 -13.46 -40.43
CA GLU A 42 -40.81 -14.38 -41.33
C GLU A 42 -39.63 -13.72 -42.04
N GLU A 43 -39.77 -12.43 -42.41
CA GLU A 43 -38.70 -11.68 -43.07
C GLU A 43 -37.54 -11.40 -42.10
N PHE A 44 -37.85 -11.07 -40.84
CA PHE A 44 -36.85 -10.94 -39.78
C PHE A 44 -36.14 -12.27 -39.50
N MET A 45 -36.87 -13.39 -39.44
CA MET A 45 -36.28 -14.72 -39.23
C MET A 45 -35.37 -15.15 -40.39
N ARG A 46 -35.80 -14.92 -41.64
CA ARG A 46 -34.96 -15.22 -42.82
C ARG A 46 -33.67 -14.42 -42.76
N ARG A 47 -33.76 -13.13 -42.41
CA ARG A 47 -32.58 -12.27 -42.32
C ARG A 47 -31.65 -12.66 -41.19
N LEU A 48 -32.18 -13.02 -40.03
CA LEU A 48 -31.39 -13.50 -38.91
C LEU A 48 -30.55 -14.73 -39.32
N LYS A 49 -31.17 -15.70 -40.00
CA LYS A 49 -30.50 -16.90 -40.50
C LYS A 49 -29.40 -16.58 -41.52
N GLU A 50 -29.66 -15.65 -42.45
CA GLU A 50 -28.64 -15.20 -43.41
C GLU A 50 -27.42 -14.57 -42.72
N LEU A 51 -27.65 -13.73 -41.70
CA LEU A 51 -26.58 -13.06 -40.96
C LEU A 51 -25.76 -14.06 -40.13
N GLN A 52 -26.43 -15.03 -39.50
CA GLN A 52 -25.79 -16.13 -38.78
C GLN A 52 -24.92 -16.98 -39.72
N GLN A 53 -25.42 -17.32 -40.91
CA GLN A 53 -24.66 -18.07 -41.92
C GLN A 53 -23.42 -17.33 -42.43
N ARG A 54 -23.45 -15.99 -42.41
CA ARG A 54 -22.34 -15.12 -42.82
C ARG A 54 -21.41 -14.76 -41.66
N ASN A 55 -21.58 -15.34 -40.47
CA ASN A 55 -20.83 -15.04 -39.24
C ASN A 55 -20.86 -13.55 -38.84
N GLN A 56 -21.94 -12.83 -39.17
CA GLN A 56 -22.13 -11.43 -38.82
C GLN A 56 -22.81 -11.31 -37.44
N ASP A 57 -22.05 -11.60 -36.38
CA ASP A 57 -22.60 -11.75 -35.02
C ASP A 57 -23.19 -10.42 -34.49
N PHE A 58 -22.54 -9.28 -34.72
CA PHE A 58 -23.04 -7.97 -34.28
C PHE A 58 -24.37 -7.60 -34.95
N GLU A 59 -24.45 -7.73 -36.27
CA GLU A 59 -25.64 -7.42 -37.05
C GLU A 59 -26.78 -8.39 -36.73
N SER A 60 -26.47 -9.67 -36.49
CA SER A 60 -27.47 -10.65 -36.07
C SER A 60 -28.06 -10.32 -34.70
N ARG A 61 -27.24 -9.87 -33.73
CA ARG A 61 -27.71 -9.44 -32.40
C ARG A 61 -28.63 -8.23 -32.51
N LEU A 62 -28.31 -7.29 -33.38
CA LEU A 62 -29.10 -6.08 -33.58
C LEU A 62 -30.45 -6.38 -34.22
N VAL A 63 -30.47 -7.24 -35.25
CA VAL A 63 -31.71 -7.72 -35.88
C VAL A 63 -32.58 -8.48 -34.88
N LEU A 64 -31.98 -9.35 -34.06
CA LEU A 64 -32.69 -10.09 -33.02
C LEU A 64 -33.30 -9.15 -31.96
N SER A 65 -32.54 -8.16 -31.49
CA SER A 65 -33.02 -7.18 -30.51
C SER A 65 -34.18 -6.33 -31.02
N VAL A 66 -34.14 -5.95 -32.30
CA VAL A 66 -35.24 -5.20 -32.94
C VAL A 66 -36.45 -6.11 -33.13
N ALA A 67 -36.23 -7.37 -33.52
CA ALA A 67 -37.30 -8.35 -33.70
C ALA A 67 -38.05 -8.67 -32.40
N THR A 68 -37.34 -8.82 -31.28
CA THR A 68 -37.95 -9.05 -29.95
C THR A 68 -38.77 -7.86 -29.47
N GLY A 69 -38.35 -6.63 -29.76
CA GLY A 69 -39.13 -5.43 -29.42
C GLY A 69 -40.37 -5.24 -30.31
N ARG A 70 -40.27 -5.56 -31.60
CA ARG A 70 -41.37 -5.40 -32.55
C ARG A 70 -42.40 -6.52 -32.51
N PHE A 71 -41.98 -7.74 -32.14
CA PHE A 71 -42.83 -8.92 -32.04
C PHE A 71 -42.68 -9.58 -30.65
N PRO A 72 -43.14 -8.91 -29.59
CA PRO A 72 -42.89 -9.34 -28.21
C PRO A 72 -43.64 -10.61 -27.80
N ASN A 73 -44.58 -11.09 -28.62
CA ASN A 73 -45.32 -12.35 -28.40
C ASN A 73 -44.78 -13.53 -29.23
N ASN A 74 -43.71 -13.33 -30.01
CA ASN A 74 -43.16 -14.36 -30.88
C ASN A 74 -42.19 -15.27 -30.09
N MET A 75 -42.60 -16.53 -29.92
CA MET A 75 -41.85 -17.54 -29.14
C MET A 75 -40.46 -17.84 -29.71
N GLU A 76 -40.28 -17.82 -31.03
CA GLU A 76 -39.02 -18.17 -31.69
C GLU A 76 -37.98 -17.05 -31.53
N PHE A 77 -38.38 -15.78 -31.66
CA PHE A 77 -37.48 -14.67 -31.37
C PHE A 77 -37.07 -14.65 -29.90
N PHE A 78 -38.00 -14.94 -29.00
CA PHE A 78 -37.70 -15.03 -27.57
C PHE A 78 -36.72 -16.16 -27.25
N ARG A 79 -36.93 -17.38 -27.76
CA ARG A 79 -36.00 -18.51 -27.62
C ARG A 79 -34.59 -18.15 -28.07
N LEU A 80 -34.47 -17.60 -29.28
CA LEU A 80 -33.17 -17.21 -29.84
C LEU A 80 -32.49 -16.11 -29.03
N ALA A 81 -33.24 -15.16 -28.51
CA ALA A 81 -32.71 -14.10 -27.65
C ALA A 81 -32.23 -14.65 -26.30
N MET A 82 -33.01 -15.53 -25.66
CA MET A 82 -32.61 -16.16 -24.41
C MET A 82 -31.42 -17.11 -24.59
N ASP A 83 -31.39 -17.91 -25.64
CA ASP A 83 -30.25 -18.79 -25.92
C ASP A 83 -28.96 -17.98 -26.16
N LYS A 84 -29.08 -16.82 -26.81
CA LYS A 84 -27.95 -15.90 -26.97
C LYS A 84 -27.50 -15.31 -25.63
N VAL A 85 -28.42 -14.95 -24.72
CA VAL A 85 -28.08 -14.53 -23.35
C VAL A 85 -27.24 -15.59 -22.65
N PHE A 86 -27.63 -16.88 -22.68
CA PHE A 86 -26.84 -17.94 -22.04
C PHE A 86 -25.50 -18.19 -22.74
N ALA A 87 -25.43 -18.00 -24.06
CA ALA A 87 -24.16 -18.05 -24.78
C ALA A 87 -23.23 -16.89 -24.40
N ASP A 88 -23.77 -15.69 -24.23
CA ASP A 88 -23.00 -14.52 -23.80
C ASP A 88 -22.54 -14.68 -22.33
N LEU A 89 -23.37 -15.23 -21.43
CA LEU A 89 -22.96 -15.57 -20.05
C LEU A 89 -21.75 -16.49 -19.99
N LYS A 90 -21.67 -17.49 -20.89
CA LYS A 90 -20.51 -18.41 -20.97
C LYS A 90 -19.23 -17.76 -21.46
N ASN A 91 -19.34 -16.66 -22.20
CA ASN A 91 -18.22 -15.98 -22.83
C ASN A 91 -17.83 -14.67 -22.11
N ALA A 92 -18.57 -14.30 -21.06
CA ALA A 92 -18.34 -13.09 -20.29
C ALA A 92 -16.96 -13.14 -19.62
N LYS A 93 -16.28 -11.99 -19.59
CA LYS A 93 -14.90 -11.86 -19.08
C LYS A 93 -14.81 -11.13 -17.76
N SER A 94 -15.86 -10.43 -17.35
CA SER A 94 -15.92 -9.68 -16.09
C SER A 94 -17.24 -9.90 -15.36
N GLU A 95 -17.25 -9.63 -14.05
CA GLU A 95 -18.48 -9.70 -13.25
C GLU A 95 -19.52 -8.65 -13.66
N GLU A 96 -19.07 -7.45 -14.00
CA GLU A 96 -19.94 -6.37 -14.49
C GLU A 96 -20.67 -6.81 -15.78
N GLU A 97 -19.97 -7.47 -16.69
CA GLU A 97 -20.56 -7.99 -17.93
C GLU A 97 -21.61 -9.07 -17.64
N VAL A 98 -21.34 -9.96 -16.69
CA VAL A 98 -22.30 -10.98 -16.25
C VAL A 98 -23.58 -10.34 -15.67
N GLU A 99 -23.43 -9.33 -14.82
CA GLU A 99 -24.56 -8.60 -14.24
C GLU A 99 -25.40 -7.87 -15.31
N GLU A 100 -24.76 -7.22 -16.27
CA GLU A 100 -25.45 -6.59 -17.41
C GLU A 100 -26.23 -7.61 -18.25
N ILE A 101 -25.66 -8.79 -18.48
CA ILE A 101 -26.32 -9.87 -19.23
C ILE A 101 -27.54 -10.39 -18.45
N PHE A 102 -27.44 -10.55 -17.12
CA PHE A 102 -28.60 -10.93 -16.30
C PHE A 102 -29.72 -9.89 -16.36
N LEU A 103 -29.40 -8.59 -16.24
CA LEU A 103 -30.40 -7.52 -16.37
C LEU A 103 -31.09 -7.54 -17.74
N LYS A 104 -30.35 -7.84 -18.81
CA LYS A 104 -30.91 -7.99 -20.16
C LYS A 104 -31.86 -9.19 -20.25
N ALA A 105 -31.50 -10.32 -19.64
CA ALA A 105 -32.31 -11.52 -19.57
C ALA A 105 -33.64 -11.29 -18.84
N GLU A 106 -33.58 -10.59 -17.70
CA GLU A 106 -34.76 -10.24 -16.89
C GLU A 106 -35.73 -9.34 -17.66
N ARG A 107 -35.20 -8.35 -18.40
CA ARG A 107 -36.02 -7.49 -19.28
C ARG A 107 -36.71 -8.30 -20.36
N LEU A 108 -35.99 -9.19 -21.04
CA LEU A 108 -36.57 -10.06 -22.07
C LEU A 108 -37.68 -10.95 -21.52
N LEU A 109 -37.48 -11.56 -20.35
CA LEU A 109 -38.50 -12.37 -19.67
C LEU A 109 -39.73 -11.53 -19.29
N LYS A 110 -39.52 -10.31 -18.80
CA LYS A 110 -40.61 -9.40 -18.41
C LYS A 110 -41.43 -8.95 -19.63
N ASP A 111 -40.75 -8.50 -20.68
CA ASP A 111 -41.40 -7.96 -21.88
C ASP A 111 -42.16 -9.05 -22.64
N PHE A 112 -41.55 -10.24 -22.78
CA PHE A 112 -42.21 -11.39 -23.39
C PHE A 112 -43.35 -11.92 -22.51
N GLY A 113 -43.15 -12.00 -21.18
CA GLY A 113 -44.18 -12.41 -20.24
C GLY A 113 -45.42 -11.51 -20.27
N ALA A 114 -45.24 -10.19 -20.40
CA ALA A 114 -46.34 -9.23 -20.49
C ALA A 114 -47.12 -9.30 -21.82
N ALA A 115 -46.46 -9.67 -22.92
CA ALA A 115 -47.06 -9.70 -24.25
C ALA A 115 -47.69 -11.05 -24.64
N SER A 116 -47.50 -12.10 -23.84
CA SER A 116 -47.81 -13.47 -24.25
C SER A 116 -49.11 -14.06 -23.67
N ASN A 117 -49.57 -15.15 -24.27
CA ASN A 117 -50.81 -15.86 -23.93
C ASN A 117 -50.54 -17.16 -23.12
N ALA A 118 -51.59 -17.89 -22.71
CA ALA A 118 -51.45 -19.09 -21.87
C ALA A 118 -50.47 -20.16 -22.41
N ASN A 119 -50.23 -20.20 -23.73
CA ASN A 119 -49.35 -21.18 -24.36
C ASN A 119 -47.85 -20.85 -24.23
N SER A 120 -47.49 -19.63 -23.81
CA SER A 120 -46.09 -19.24 -23.58
C SER A 120 -45.62 -19.41 -22.15
N ILE A 121 -46.54 -19.70 -21.22
CA ILE A 121 -46.26 -19.75 -19.78
C ILE A 121 -45.18 -20.79 -19.49
N THR A 122 -45.28 -21.98 -20.10
CA THR A 122 -44.30 -23.06 -19.95
C THR A 122 -42.90 -22.62 -20.36
N LEU A 123 -42.78 -21.90 -21.47
CA LEU A 123 -41.51 -21.39 -22.01
C LEU A 123 -40.91 -20.30 -21.12
N VAL A 124 -41.75 -19.37 -20.64
CA VAL A 124 -41.33 -18.34 -19.67
C VAL A 124 -40.84 -18.99 -18.38
N THR A 125 -41.57 -19.97 -17.87
CA THR A 125 -41.20 -20.69 -16.64
C THR A 125 -39.88 -21.44 -16.81
N GLU A 126 -39.66 -22.10 -17.95
CA GLU A 126 -38.41 -22.82 -18.24
C GLU A 126 -37.20 -21.87 -18.22
N TYR A 127 -37.26 -20.79 -19.00
CA TYR A 127 -36.15 -19.84 -19.10
C TYR A 127 -35.95 -19.01 -17.84
N SER A 128 -37.03 -18.67 -17.12
CA SER A 128 -36.97 -18.04 -15.81
C SER A 128 -36.24 -18.94 -14.80
N LYS A 129 -36.60 -20.23 -14.75
CA LYS A 129 -35.91 -21.20 -13.87
C LYS A 129 -34.43 -21.33 -14.20
N ARG A 130 -34.08 -21.41 -15.50
CA ARG A 130 -32.67 -21.46 -15.94
C ARG A 130 -31.90 -20.20 -15.57
N LEU A 131 -32.53 -19.02 -15.69
CA LEU A 131 -31.90 -17.75 -15.33
C LEU A 131 -31.65 -17.66 -13.82
N VAL A 132 -32.66 -18.00 -13.01
CA VAL A 132 -32.53 -18.02 -11.54
C VAL A 132 -31.42 -18.97 -11.11
N GLN A 133 -31.35 -20.18 -11.69
CA GLN A 133 -30.26 -21.12 -11.39
C GLN A 133 -28.88 -20.56 -11.73
N ALA A 134 -28.74 -19.90 -12.88
CA ALA A 134 -27.48 -19.27 -13.28
C ALA A 134 -27.10 -18.11 -12.36
N GLN A 135 -28.08 -17.30 -11.92
CA GLN A 135 -27.85 -16.22 -10.96
C GLN A 135 -27.43 -16.78 -9.59
N GLU A 136 -28.11 -17.80 -9.08
CA GLU A 136 -27.76 -18.47 -7.82
C GLU A 136 -26.34 -19.04 -7.85
N GLU A 137 -25.97 -19.72 -8.94
CA GLU A 137 -24.62 -20.24 -9.15
C GLU A 137 -23.59 -19.10 -9.17
N PHE A 138 -23.85 -18.03 -9.93
CA PHE A 138 -22.94 -16.89 -10.00
C PHE A 138 -22.73 -16.20 -8.64
N TYR A 139 -23.82 -15.86 -7.94
CA TYR A 139 -23.73 -15.15 -6.66
C TYR A 139 -23.16 -16.03 -5.55
N SER A 140 -23.41 -17.35 -5.57
CA SER A 140 -22.79 -18.27 -4.62
C SER A 140 -21.27 -18.38 -4.83
N LEU A 141 -20.81 -18.50 -6.08
CA LEU A 141 -19.40 -18.51 -6.42
C LEU A 141 -18.71 -17.18 -6.08
N ARG A 142 -19.35 -16.05 -6.36
CA ARG A 142 -18.84 -14.72 -5.99
C ARG A 142 -18.67 -14.60 -4.48
N LYS A 143 -19.72 -14.94 -3.72
CA LYS A 143 -19.68 -14.92 -2.25
C LYS A 143 -18.58 -15.82 -1.69
N GLN A 144 -18.39 -17.01 -2.26
CA GLN A 144 -17.31 -17.91 -1.84
C GLN A 144 -15.94 -17.30 -2.13
N ARG A 145 -15.74 -16.71 -3.30
CA ARG A 145 -14.48 -16.03 -3.65
C ARG A 145 -14.19 -14.85 -2.72
N ASP A 146 -15.19 -14.05 -2.40
CA ASP A 146 -15.04 -12.91 -1.47
C ASP A 146 -14.68 -13.39 -0.06
N LEU A 147 -15.25 -14.51 0.38
CA LEU A 147 -14.88 -15.15 1.65
C LEU A 147 -13.44 -15.67 1.62
N ASP A 148 -13.03 -16.35 0.55
CA ASP A 148 -11.67 -16.88 0.38
C ASP A 148 -10.64 -15.74 0.35
N LEU A 149 -10.95 -14.63 -0.32
CA LEU A 149 -10.08 -13.45 -0.36
C LEU A 149 -9.93 -12.82 1.02
N ARG A 150 -11.04 -12.67 1.76
CA ARG A 150 -11.00 -12.17 3.15
C ARG A 150 -10.21 -13.10 4.06
N GLN A 151 -10.38 -14.41 3.95
CA GLN A 151 -9.61 -15.38 4.74
C GLN A 151 -8.11 -15.26 4.47
N ARG A 152 -7.70 -15.20 3.20
CA ARG A 152 -6.28 -15.02 2.84
C ARG A 152 -5.71 -13.70 3.35
N GLN A 153 -6.49 -12.62 3.32
CA GLN A 153 -6.06 -11.33 3.86
C GLN A 153 -5.93 -11.38 5.39
N ASN A 154 -6.85 -12.06 6.08
CA ASN A 154 -6.78 -12.25 7.53
C ASN A 154 -5.57 -13.10 7.94
N GLU A 155 -5.29 -14.17 7.20
CA GLU A 155 -4.09 -15.01 7.40
C GLU A 155 -2.81 -14.20 7.18
N ARG A 156 -2.77 -13.37 6.12
CA ARG A 156 -1.63 -12.48 5.86
C ARG A 156 -1.43 -11.45 6.96
N ASN A 157 -2.51 -10.84 7.46
CA ASN A 157 -2.45 -9.92 8.60
C ASN A 157 -1.91 -10.64 9.86
N GLU A 158 -2.34 -11.88 10.09
CA GLU A 158 -1.86 -12.71 11.20
C GLU A 158 -0.36 -13.01 11.12
N GLU A 159 0.15 -13.30 9.92
CA GLU A 159 1.58 -13.50 9.67
C GLU A 159 2.37 -12.22 9.94
N ILE A 160 1.91 -11.07 9.43
CA ILE A 160 2.57 -9.78 9.66
C ILE A 160 2.60 -9.45 11.15
N LEU A 161 1.51 -9.67 11.89
CA LEU A 161 1.48 -9.42 13.33
C LEU A 161 2.47 -10.30 14.09
N LYS A 162 2.59 -11.59 13.74
CA LYS A 162 3.59 -12.49 14.34
C LYS A 162 5.03 -12.03 14.04
N GLU A 163 5.29 -11.58 12.81
CA GLU A 163 6.59 -11.04 12.46
C GLU A 163 6.90 -9.76 13.24
N LEU A 164 5.93 -8.84 13.38
CA LEU A 164 6.10 -7.62 14.18
C LEU A 164 6.36 -7.94 15.66
N GLU A 165 5.66 -8.90 16.23
CA GLU A 165 5.90 -9.41 17.60
C GLU A 165 7.33 -9.98 17.73
N SER A 166 7.77 -10.78 16.76
CA SER A 166 9.11 -11.36 16.73
C SER A 166 10.20 -10.29 16.63
N ILE A 167 10.01 -9.27 15.79
CA ILE A 167 10.92 -8.14 15.67
C ILE A 167 10.99 -7.36 16.98
N LEU A 168 9.84 -7.11 17.61
CA LEU A 168 9.79 -6.41 18.89
C LEU A 168 10.60 -7.14 19.98
N GLU A 169 10.45 -8.46 20.10
CA GLU A 169 11.25 -9.27 21.02
C GLU A 169 12.74 -9.26 20.66
N GLY A 170 13.07 -9.32 19.36
CA GLY A 170 14.45 -9.19 18.88
C GLY A 170 15.11 -7.87 19.28
N ILE A 171 14.37 -6.76 19.18
CA ILE A 171 14.85 -5.44 19.62
C ILE A 171 15.06 -5.41 21.13
N LYS A 172 14.13 -5.97 21.92
CA LYS A 172 14.28 -6.05 23.39
C LYS A 172 15.56 -6.78 23.79
N ALA A 173 15.92 -7.85 23.08
CA ALA A 173 17.12 -8.64 23.37
C ALA A 173 18.43 -8.02 22.85
N SER A 174 18.38 -7.16 21.83
CA SER A 174 19.58 -6.57 21.22
C SER A 174 20.12 -5.37 22.00
N ASN A 175 21.45 -5.22 22.03
CA ASN A 175 22.14 -4.01 22.52
C ASN A 175 22.99 -3.36 21.42
N ASP A 176 22.84 -3.81 20.17
CA ASP A 176 23.47 -3.21 19.00
C ASP A 176 22.49 -2.21 18.38
N GLU A 177 22.87 -0.94 18.42
CA GLU A 177 22.09 0.17 17.91
C GLU A 177 21.79 0.08 16.41
N MET A 178 22.76 -0.37 15.60
CA MET A 178 22.56 -0.50 14.16
C MET A 178 21.54 -1.59 13.87
N ALA A 179 21.67 -2.74 14.55
CA ALA A 179 20.71 -3.84 14.45
C ALA A 179 19.31 -3.43 14.93
N ILE A 180 19.20 -2.64 15.99
CA ILE A 180 17.92 -2.11 16.48
C ILE A 180 17.28 -1.19 15.43
N ARG A 181 18.07 -0.27 14.85
CA ARG A 181 17.59 0.67 13.82
C ARG A 181 17.09 -0.06 12.58
N ASP A 182 17.83 -1.07 12.10
CA ASP A 182 17.44 -1.88 10.95
C ASP A 182 16.15 -2.66 11.23
N SER A 183 16.04 -3.21 12.45
CA SER A 183 14.83 -3.93 12.90
C SER A 183 13.61 -3.01 12.94
N MET A 184 13.75 -1.78 13.46
CA MET A 184 12.68 -0.77 13.46
C MET A 184 12.24 -0.39 12.04
N ASN A 185 13.19 -0.19 11.13
CA ASN A 185 12.89 0.11 9.74
C ASN A 185 12.16 -1.05 9.04
N ASN A 186 12.55 -2.29 9.35
CA ASN A 186 11.88 -3.48 8.83
C ASN A 186 10.44 -3.58 9.35
N ALA A 187 10.23 -3.36 10.64
CA ALA A 187 8.88 -3.33 11.24
C ALA A 187 7.99 -2.28 10.57
N ALA A 188 8.48 -1.06 10.37
CA ALA A 188 7.73 -0.01 9.69
C ALA A 188 7.33 -0.38 8.25
N ARG A 189 8.19 -1.10 7.52
CA ARG A 189 7.87 -1.61 6.18
C ARG A 189 6.79 -2.68 6.23
N LEU A 190 6.90 -3.64 7.14
CA LEU A 190 5.91 -4.70 7.32
C LEU A 190 4.54 -4.13 7.71
N GLU A 191 4.50 -3.11 8.58
CA GLU A 191 3.28 -2.42 8.98
C GLU A 191 2.53 -1.81 7.80
N THR A 192 3.21 -1.35 6.74
CA THR A 192 2.52 -0.86 5.53
C THR A 192 1.74 -1.93 4.76
N GLY A 193 2.07 -3.21 4.97
CA GLY A 193 1.39 -4.35 4.36
C GLY A 193 0.13 -4.80 5.09
N LEU A 194 -0.16 -4.22 6.27
CA LEU A 194 -1.29 -4.58 7.13
C LEU A 194 -2.57 -3.87 6.65
N ASP A 195 -3.61 -4.64 6.35
CA ASP A 195 -4.93 -4.07 6.05
C ASP A 195 -5.74 -3.92 7.34
N LEU A 196 -5.70 -2.72 7.91
CA LEU A 196 -6.38 -2.38 9.17
C LEU A 196 -7.90 -2.50 9.08
N SER A 197 -8.48 -2.43 7.89
CA SER A 197 -9.94 -2.51 7.71
C SER A 197 -10.50 -3.92 7.86
N LEU A 198 -9.63 -4.93 7.78
CA LEU A 198 -9.97 -6.35 7.82
C LEU A 198 -9.58 -7.04 9.13
N LEU A 199 -8.90 -6.32 10.03
CA LEU A 199 -8.53 -6.88 11.34
C LEU A 199 -9.79 -7.18 12.15
N ASP A 200 -9.83 -8.40 12.69
CA ASP A 200 -10.79 -8.71 13.74
C ASP A 200 -10.43 -8.02 15.07
N GLU A 201 -11.28 -8.19 16.08
CA GLU A 201 -11.09 -7.53 17.38
C GLU A 201 -9.80 -7.98 18.07
N THR A 202 -9.49 -9.27 18.03
CA THR A 202 -8.28 -9.85 18.64
C THR A 202 -7.01 -9.38 17.95
N GLN A 203 -7.01 -9.34 16.62
CA GLN A 203 -5.90 -8.83 15.82
C GLN A 203 -5.69 -7.33 16.03
N ASN A 204 -6.76 -6.55 16.16
CA ASN A 204 -6.69 -5.13 16.49
C ASN A 204 -6.08 -4.87 17.87
N GLU A 205 -6.46 -5.66 18.87
CA GLU A 205 -5.86 -5.58 20.21
C GLU A 205 -4.36 -5.88 20.17
N ARG A 206 -3.97 -7.00 19.54
CA ARG A 206 -2.56 -7.38 19.37
C ARG A 206 -1.76 -6.32 18.63
N TYR A 207 -2.32 -5.76 17.55
CA TYR A 207 -1.68 -4.69 16.82
C TYR A 207 -1.41 -3.47 17.71
N ARG A 208 -2.39 -3.05 18.52
CA ARG A 208 -2.21 -1.94 19.46
C ARG A 208 -1.14 -2.25 20.50
N ASP A 209 -1.13 -3.45 21.05
CA ASP A 209 -0.14 -3.88 22.04
C ASP A 209 1.28 -3.88 21.46
N VAL A 210 1.45 -4.42 20.25
CA VAL A 210 2.73 -4.43 19.53
C VAL A 210 3.19 -3.02 19.23
N LYS A 211 2.29 -2.16 18.72
CA LYS A 211 2.59 -0.75 18.41
C LYS A 211 3.04 0.03 19.64
N ASN A 212 2.31 -0.09 20.74
CA ASN A 212 2.69 0.51 22.03
C ASN A 212 4.01 -0.07 22.56
N GLY A 213 4.21 -1.37 22.34
CA GLY A 213 5.45 -2.06 22.65
C GLY A 213 6.66 -1.45 21.95
N PHE A 214 6.58 -1.17 20.64
CA PHE A 214 7.65 -0.53 19.89
C PHE A 214 8.00 0.86 20.45
N TYR A 215 7.01 1.69 20.78
CA TYR A 215 7.27 3.01 21.38
C TYR A 215 8.02 2.91 22.71
N ARG A 216 7.54 2.05 23.62
CA ARG A 216 8.17 1.87 24.94
C ARG A 216 9.59 1.32 24.80
N VAL A 217 9.79 0.31 23.97
CA VAL A 217 11.11 -0.30 23.77
C VAL A 217 12.09 0.67 23.11
N ALA A 218 11.62 1.53 22.20
CA ALA A 218 12.46 2.57 21.61
C ALA A 218 13.01 3.52 22.68
N GLU A 219 12.16 4.02 23.58
CA GLU A 219 12.57 4.91 24.67
C GLU A 219 13.55 4.23 25.62
N GLU A 220 13.24 3.01 26.06
CA GLU A 220 14.09 2.21 26.95
C GLU A 220 15.47 1.95 26.34
N LYS A 221 15.53 1.63 25.04
CA LYS A 221 16.79 1.32 24.35
C LYS A 221 17.64 2.56 24.11
N VAL A 222 17.03 3.69 23.77
CA VAL A 222 17.77 4.96 23.63
C VAL A 222 18.47 5.31 24.95
N GLU A 223 17.75 5.21 26.08
CA GLU A 223 18.34 5.51 27.38
C GLU A 223 19.42 4.49 27.79
N SER A 224 19.19 3.20 27.53
CA SER A 224 20.16 2.14 27.80
C SER A 224 21.45 2.30 26.98
N LEU A 225 21.32 2.57 25.68
CA LEU A 225 22.47 2.80 24.79
C LEU A 225 23.23 4.06 25.19
N ARG A 226 22.50 5.13 25.52
CA ARG A 226 23.08 6.36 26.06
C ARG A 226 23.92 6.07 27.30
N SER A 227 23.33 5.43 28.32
CA SER A 227 24.02 5.05 29.56
C SER A 227 25.27 4.19 29.30
N SER A 228 25.18 3.23 28.38
CA SER A 228 26.31 2.39 27.97
C SER A 228 27.45 3.20 27.33
N ARG A 229 27.14 4.19 26.48
CA ARG A 229 28.13 5.11 25.90
C ARG A 229 28.85 5.91 27.00
N TYR A 230 28.11 6.46 27.96
CA TYR A 230 28.70 7.16 29.12
C TYR A 230 29.60 6.23 29.93
N ALA A 231 29.14 5.03 30.26
CA ALA A 231 29.95 4.07 31.02
C ALA A 231 31.25 3.71 30.30
N ARG A 232 31.21 3.49 28.98
CA ARG A 232 32.40 3.22 28.16
C ARG A 232 33.35 4.41 28.13
N TYR A 233 32.81 5.63 28.04
CA TYR A 233 33.60 6.86 28.08
C TYR A 233 34.32 7.02 29.43
N ASN A 234 33.60 6.86 30.54
CA ASN A 234 34.16 6.92 31.90
C ASN A 234 35.27 5.88 32.11
N ARG A 235 35.07 4.63 31.65
CA ARG A 235 36.10 3.59 31.72
C ARG A 235 37.39 3.98 30.98
N LYS A 236 37.26 4.53 29.77
CA LYS A 236 38.42 5.02 29.00
C LYS A 236 39.09 6.22 29.68
N ALA A 237 38.30 7.13 30.25
CA ALA A 237 38.82 8.29 30.97
C ALA A 237 39.65 7.87 32.19
N ILE A 238 39.15 6.93 33.00
CA ILE A 238 39.89 6.36 34.13
C ILE A 238 41.20 5.73 33.67
N GLU A 239 41.20 4.96 32.58
CA GLU A 239 42.40 4.31 32.06
C GLU A 239 43.45 5.33 31.58
N ARG A 240 43.02 6.41 30.92
CA ARG A 240 43.89 7.51 30.52
C ARG A 240 44.46 8.28 31.72
N LEU A 241 43.62 8.55 32.73
CA LEU A 241 44.02 9.21 33.99
C LEU A 241 45.04 8.37 34.75
N LYS A 242 44.84 7.06 34.82
CA LYS A 242 45.77 6.14 35.46
C LYS A 242 47.14 6.16 34.76
N LYS A 243 47.16 6.06 33.42
CA LYS A 243 48.41 6.14 32.65
C LYS A 243 49.14 7.46 32.88
N LEU A 244 48.41 8.57 32.90
CA LEU A 244 48.98 9.89 33.22
C LEU A 244 49.59 9.92 34.62
N LEU A 245 48.87 9.40 35.62
CA LEU A 245 49.35 9.37 37.01
C LEU A 245 50.60 8.50 37.15
N ASP A 246 50.60 7.31 36.54
CA ASP A 246 51.73 6.38 36.57
C ASP A 246 52.96 7.03 35.91
N GLU A 247 52.80 7.60 34.70
CA GLU A 247 53.88 8.28 33.96
C GLU A 247 54.43 9.50 34.71
N PHE A 248 53.56 10.28 35.36
CA PHE A 248 53.97 11.41 36.18
C PHE A 248 54.73 10.97 37.44
N SER A 249 54.25 9.95 38.13
CA SER A 249 54.85 9.47 39.39
C SER A 249 56.23 8.85 39.16
N GLU A 250 56.44 8.18 38.03
CA GLU A 250 57.75 7.62 37.67
C GLU A 250 58.80 8.70 37.34
N ASN A 251 58.37 9.84 36.79
CA ASN A 251 59.25 10.90 36.29
C ASN A 251 59.03 12.26 36.97
N GLU A 252 58.52 12.27 38.20
CA GLU A 252 58.01 13.47 38.89
C GLU A 252 59.02 14.62 38.89
N LYS A 253 60.30 14.35 39.22
CA LYS A 253 61.36 15.38 39.30
C LYS A 253 61.67 16.07 37.98
N GLU A 254 61.46 15.39 36.86
CA GLU A 254 61.68 15.92 35.52
C GLU A 254 60.43 16.67 35.05
N LEU A 255 59.25 16.07 35.24
CA LEU A 255 57.98 16.61 34.75
C LEU A 255 57.46 17.81 35.56
N SER A 256 57.88 17.96 36.82
CA SER A 256 57.50 19.09 37.69
C SER A 256 58.19 20.42 37.36
N ARG A 257 59.31 20.39 36.62
CA ARG A 257 60.14 21.58 36.36
C ARG A 257 59.66 22.37 35.14
N SER A 258 59.85 23.69 35.21
CA SER A 258 59.67 24.58 34.05
C SER A 258 60.45 24.09 32.82
N GLY A 259 59.78 24.01 31.66
CA GLY A 259 60.34 23.49 30.40
C GLY A 259 60.17 21.98 30.17
N SER A 260 59.43 21.27 31.02
CA SER A 260 59.14 19.84 30.85
C SER A 260 58.14 19.55 29.72
N SER A 261 58.02 18.27 29.36
CA SER A 261 57.04 17.79 28.37
C SER A 261 55.62 17.61 28.95
N LEU A 262 55.39 17.93 30.23
CA LEU A 262 54.11 17.67 30.91
C LEU A 262 52.89 18.30 30.22
N PRO A 263 52.91 19.56 29.74
CA PRO A 263 51.76 20.12 29.02
C PRO A 263 51.38 19.31 27.78
N MET A 264 52.36 18.74 27.08
CA MET A 264 52.12 17.89 25.91
C MET A 264 51.53 16.54 26.31
N ILE A 265 52.04 15.92 27.38
CA ILE A 265 51.51 14.66 27.92
C ILE A 265 50.05 14.86 28.37
N LEU A 266 49.75 15.94 29.08
CA LEU A 266 48.39 16.27 29.51
C LEU A 266 47.47 16.45 28.31
N LYS A 267 47.91 17.20 27.30
CA LYS A 267 47.16 17.38 26.05
C LYS A 267 46.79 16.03 25.42
N GLU A 268 47.76 15.13 25.30
CA GLU A 268 47.59 13.82 24.67
C GLU A 268 46.69 12.88 25.49
N LYS A 269 46.93 12.80 26.82
CA LYS A 269 46.27 11.80 27.66
C LYS A 269 44.90 12.25 28.13
N ILE A 270 44.74 13.49 28.56
CA ILE A 270 43.51 13.96 29.23
C ILE A 270 42.95 15.27 28.70
N GLY A 271 43.67 15.97 27.81
CA GLY A 271 43.31 17.29 27.32
C GLY A 271 41.96 17.30 26.60
N SER A 272 41.64 16.24 25.86
CA SER A 272 40.35 16.12 25.16
C SER A 272 39.23 15.58 26.06
N LEU A 273 39.49 15.17 27.30
CA LEU A 273 38.44 14.66 28.16
C LEU A 273 37.42 15.76 28.50
N ASN A 274 36.18 15.53 28.09
CA ASN A 274 35.02 16.30 28.48
C ASN A 274 34.47 15.83 29.84
N THR A 275 34.53 16.71 30.84
CA THR A 275 34.07 16.43 32.20
C THR A 275 32.54 16.40 32.33
N SER A 276 31.80 16.96 31.36
CA SER A 276 30.33 16.92 31.38
C SER A 276 29.76 15.50 31.24
N TYR A 277 30.59 14.54 30.84
CA TYR A 277 30.21 13.15 30.66
C TYR A 277 30.69 12.24 31.80
N PHE A 278 31.33 12.80 32.82
CA PHE A 278 31.83 12.02 33.94
C PHE A 278 30.72 11.67 34.93
N ASP A 279 30.76 10.43 35.42
CA ASP A 279 30.04 10.07 36.63
C ASP A 279 30.76 10.62 37.88
N GLY A 280 30.06 10.60 39.03
CA GLY A 280 30.60 11.11 40.29
C GLY A 280 31.99 10.55 40.64
N PRO A 281 32.19 9.21 40.62
CA PRO A 281 33.49 8.60 40.89
C PRO A 281 34.59 9.01 39.90
N THR A 282 34.31 9.04 38.59
CA THR A 282 35.29 9.44 37.58
C THR A 282 35.68 10.90 37.73
N MET A 283 34.72 11.78 38.03
CA MET A 283 35.00 13.20 38.30
C MET A 283 35.86 13.38 39.55
N GLN A 284 35.60 12.63 40.62
CA GLN A 284 36.43 12.65 41.83
C GLN A 284 37.86 12.18 41.53
N TYR A 285 38.03 11.10 40.77
CA TYR A 285 39.35 10.60 40.41
C TYR A 285 40.10 11.56 39.47
N PHE A 286 39.40 12.17 38.51
CA PHE A 286 39.95 13.24 37.67
C PHE A 286 40.48 14.39 38.52
N ASN A 287 39.66 14.92 39.44
CA ASN A 287 40.07 16.01 40.33
C ASN A 287 41.24 15.64 41.22
N TYR A 288 41.29 14.39 41.70
CA TYR A 288 42.43 13.87 42.46
C TYR A 288 43.71 13.86 41.63
N VAL A 289 43.71 13.23 40.46
CA VAL A 289 44.91 13.12 39.60
C VAL A 289 45.37 14.50 39.13
N TYR A 290 44.45 15.29 38.58
CA TYR A 290 44.76 16.63 38.09
C TYR A 290 45.25 17.53 39.23
N GLY A 291 44.55 17.54 40.37
CA GLY A 291 44.92 18.34 41.53
C GLY A 291 46.26 17.93 42.14
N TYR A 292 46.55 16.62 42.21
CA TYR A 292 47.83 16.10 42.67
C TYR A 292 48.98 16.59 41.80
N ILE A 293 48.90 16.39 40.48
CA ILE A 293 49.91 16.84 39.52
C ILE A 293 50.07 18.36 39.61
N PHE A 294 48.96 19.10 39.60
CA PHE A 294 48.96 20.57 39.64
C PHE A 294 49.57 21.12 40.94
N SER A 295 49.51 20.38 42.05
CA SER A 295 50.11 20.80 43.32
C SER A 295 51.64 20.65 43.37
N LEU A 296 52.21 19.78 42.52
CA LEU A 296 53.63 19.41 42.54
C LEU A 296 54.46 20.08 41.44
N ILE A 297 53.83 20.82 40.52
CA ILE A 297 54.51 21.52 39.43
C ILE A 297 54.81 22.98 39.76
N ASP A 298 55.83 23.52 39.11
CA ASP A 298 56.21 24.94 39.19
C ASP A 298 55.09 25.89 38.75
N GLU A 299 55.05 27.10 39.31
CA GLU A 299 54.02 28.12 38.99
C GLU A 299 53.95 28.47 37.50
N ASP A 300 55.09 28.58 36.82
CA ASP A 300 55.12 28.87 35.38
C ASP A 300 54.45 27.76 34.56
N LEU A 301 54.58 26.51 35.00
CA LEU A 301 54.02 25.33 34.33
C LEU A 301 52.50 25.23 34.54
N LYS A 302 51.99 25.69 35.68
CA LYS A 302 50.55 25.71 35.99
C LYS A 302 49.74 26.51 34.97
N PHE A 303 50.29 27.62 34.50
CA PHE A 303 49.67 28.43 33.46
C PHE A 303 49.55 27.65 32.14
N GLU A 304 50.65 27.01 31.69
CA GLU A 304 50.66 26.22 30.46
C GLU A 304 49.72 25.02 30.52
N VAL A 305 49.71 24.32 31.65
CA VAL A 305 48.79 23.20 31.91
C VAL A 305 47.33 23.66 31.83
N THR A 306 47.00 24.77 32.48
CA THR A 306 45.64 25.31 32.47
C THR A 306 45.22 25.74 31.07
N ARG A 307 46.13 26.37 30.31
CA ARG A 307 45.91 26.74 28.91
C ARG A 307 45.60 25.50 28.06
N VAL A 308 46.43 24.46 28.14
CA VAL A 308 46.23 23.21 27.40
C VAL A 308 44.89 22.57 27.74
N MET A 309 44.54 22.48 29.03
CA MET A 309 43.28 21.87 29.46
C MET A 309 42.04 22.66 29.02
N THR A 310 42.18 23.96 28.76
CA THR A 310 41.08 24.83 28.32
C THR A 310 40.96 24.90 26.80
N GLU A 311 42.08 25.01 26.09
CA GLU A 311 42.11 25.21 24.63
C GLU A 311 42.03 23.92 23.82
N THR A 312 42.25 22.76 24.44
CA THR A 312 42.14 21.47 23.73
C THR A 312 40.69 21.11 23.48
N ASP A 313 40.36 20.83 22.22
CA ASP A 313 39.04 20.38 21.80
C ASP A 313 38.59 19.15 22.58
N LYS A 314 37.34 19.19 23.04
CA LYS A 314 36.78 18.17 23.91
C LYS A 314 36.10 17.08 23.10
N ASP A 315 36.30 15.83 23.54
CA ASP A 315 35.63 14.65 23.00
C ASP A 315 34.11 14.89 23.04
N THR A 316 33.45 14.72 21.90
CA THR A 316 32.00 14.68 21.79
C THR A 316 31.56 13.23 21.74
N LEU A 317 30.56 12.87 22.53
CA LEU A 317 29.84 11.62 22.30
C LEU A 317 28.93 11.89 21.11
N ASP A 318 29.17 11.26 19.95
CA ASP A 318 28.20 11.26 18.87
C ASP A 318 26.87 10.75 19.45
N ILE A 319 25.86 11.61 19.45
CA ILE A 319 24.49 11.29 19.90
C ILE A 319 23.72 10.80 18.69
#